data_AF-A0A162T9A8-F1
#
_entry.id   AF-A0A162T9A8-F1
#
_cell.length_a   1.000
_cell.length_b   1.000
_cell.length_c   1.000
_cell.angle_alpha   90.00
_cell.angle_beta   90.00
_cell.angle_gamma   90.00
#
_symmetry.space_group_name_H-M   'P 1'
#
loop_
_entity.id
_entity.type
_entity.pdbx_description
1 polymer ?
#
loop_
_entity_poly.entity_id
_entity_poly.type
_entity_poly.pdbx_seq_one_letter_code
_entity_poly.pdbx_strand_id
1 'polypeptide(L)'
;MKRVKLLVVSCVLGTSLLVSTNVFAKDNVNILRLAGQNRYGTSDAIVSQGWSQSDYAVLVNSENFPDAITSSPLAKKYDAPILLTDSSSLTDSTRQELENLGVKNVFIIGGTAVVSSNVENNLENMGISVKRIWGQDRYETSLKVAKEVELPNGVFVVSGEHYEDALSVAPIAAELQYPIVLISRNNVPDTVLNYTDVIKNTDGHVVVVGGEDVLNSNVISVINPTEIYNQTSKYNRNLALIDDYRRQLNLSTVYIASNKGFADALSGSALAGRNGNPIILVGNSNLSSVNNLISYSNVRNVNVLGGTGVLSDYAVSQIIGEASVSREPSEIVLKDTDNAPISTGVGEVPSNELWLTYSDGTEELLVSSHDAEETQDIVAGISNPQFSIDKKKIYFMSEAWATSASVHVVDIETKSEHFVCDGNYFKVIQNGPYAGNLIVNQHRYYEEGGSYNDYYIVSPEGEQISDLGDSSEVLSEYE
;
A
#
# COMPACT_ATOMS: atom_id res chain seq x y z
N MET A 1 15.13 32.05 -79.54
CA MET A 1 14.82 30.78 -78.84
C MET A 1 15.76 30.60 -77.65
N LYS A 2 15.27 30.81 -76.43
CA LYS A 2 15.75 30.19 -75.18
C LYS A 2 14.73 30.56 -74.08
N ARG A 3 14.05 29.54 -73.55
CA ARG A 3 13.11 29.64 -72.43
C ARG A 3 13.93 29.83 -71.15
N VAL A 4 13.64 30.87 -70.37
CA VAL A 4 14.11 31.00 -68.98
C VAL A 4 12.89 30.76 -68.09
N LYS A 5 12.95 29.69 -67.29
CA LYS A 5 11.97 29.38 -66.24
C LYS A 5 12.17 30.39 -65.11
N LEU A 6 11.15 31.18 -64.80
CA LEU A 6 11.13 32.03 -63.62
C LEU A 6 10.50 31.24 -62.47
N LEU A 7 11.31 30.99 -61.43
CA LEU A 7 10.90 30.36 -60.19
C LEU A 7 10.12 31.39 -59.36
N VAL A 8 8.84 31.14 -59.08
CA VAL A 8 8.05 31.96 -58.14
C VAL A 8 8.05 31.25 -56.80
N VAL A 9 8.82 31.76 -55.84
CA VAL A 9 8.76 31.35 -54.44
C VAL A 9 7.64 32.13 -53.77
N SER A 10 6.55 31.45 -53.42
CA SER A 10 5.45 32.01 -52.64
C SER A 10 5.77 31.87 -51.16
N CYS A 11 6.02 32.99 -50.48
CA CYS A 11 6.12 33.06 -49.02
C CYS A 11 4.71 33.08 -48.42
N VAL A 12 4.27 31.97 -47.83
CA VAL A 12 3.05 31.91 -47.03
C VAL A 12 3.37 32.47 -45.63
N LEU A 13 2.93 33.70 -45.36
CA LEU A 13 2.86 34.24 -44.00
C LEU A 13 1.71 33.54 -43.26
N GLY A 14 2.04 32.51 -42.48
CA GLY A 14 1.12 31.90 -41.53
C GLY A 14 0.99 32.78 -40.28
N THR A 15 -0.15 33.46 -40.13
CA THR A 15 -0.54 34.09 -38.87
C THR A 15 -0.98 32.99 -37.90
N SER A 16 -0.11 32.61 -36.96
CA SER A 16 -0.49 31.80 -35.81
C SER A 16 -1.28 32.68 -34.83
N LEU A 17 -2.58 32.41 -34.69
CA LEU A 17 -3.33 32.86 -33.52
C LEU A 17 -2.75 32.13 -32.30
N LEU A 18 -1.95 32.84 -31.50
CA LEU A 18 -1.62 32.42 -30.15
C LEU A 18 -2.86 32.61 -29.28
N VAL A 19 -3.67 31.55 -29.15
CA VAL A 19 -4.64 31.46 -28.06
C VAL A 19 -3.83 31.17 -26.81
N SER A 20 -3.52 32.21 -26.03
CA SER A 20 -2.97 32.05 -24.69
C SER A 20 -4.04 31.39 -23.83
N THR A 21 -3.96 30.08 -23.63
CA THR A 21 -4.68 29.43 -22.55
C THR A 21 -4.11 29.99 -21.26
N ASN A 22 -4.94 30.71 -20.50
CA ASN A 22 -4.62 30.97 -19.11
C ASN A 22 -4.62 29.60 -18.42
N VAL A 23 -3.43 29.02 -18.24
CA VAL A 23 -3.24 27.92 -17.29
C VAL A 23 -3.42 28.57 -15.93
N PHE A 24 -4.61 28.43 -15.35
CA PHE A 24 -4.79 28.76 -13.95
C PHE A 24 -3.82 27.88 -13.16
N ALA A 25 -2.89 28.50 -12.44
CA ALA A 25 -2.10 27.79 -11.45
C ALA A 25 -3.09 27.15 -10.47
N LYS A 26 -3.00 25.82 -10.33
CA LYS A 26 -3.81 25.04 -9.39
C LYS A 26 -3.59 25.64 -7.99
N ASP A 27 -4.67 25.98 -7.28
CA ASP A 27 -4.55 26.34 -5.86
C ASP A 27 -3.79 25.22 -5.15
N ASN A 28 -2.79 25.57 -4.34
CA ASN A 28 -1.96 24.58 -3.64
C ASN A 28 -2.86 23.72 -2.75
N VAL A 29 -2.93 22.43 -3.07
CA VAL A 29 -3.59 21.42 -2.24
C VAL A 29 -2.64 21.07 -1.11
N ASN A 30 -3.07 21.22 0.14
CA ASN A 30 -2.24 20.83 1.28
C ASN A 30 -2.24 19.30 1.40
N ILE A 31 -1.06 18.70 1.44
CA ILE A 31 -0.92 17.26 1.70
C ILE A 31 -0.52 17.05 3.16
N LEU A 32 -1.24 16.17 3.85
CA LEU A 32 -0.85 15.66 5.16
C LEU A 32 -0.81 14.13 5.11
N ARG A 33 0.36 13.54 5.35
CA ARG A 33 0.47 12.09 5.49
C ARG A 33 0.30 11.69 6.94
N LEU A 34 -0.68 10.83 7.20
CA LEU A 34 -0.95 10.22 8.51
C LEU A 34 -0.39 8.80 8.46
N ALA A 35 0.81 8.61 9.00
CA ALA A 35 1.54 7.35 8.94
C ALA A 35 2.49 7.19 10.12
N GLY A 36 2.71 5.95 10.54
CA GLY A 36 3.79 5.57 11.45
C GLY A 36 4.64 4.43 10.88
N GLN A 37 5.57 3.92 11.69
CA GLN A 37 6.45 2.80 11.31
C GLN A 37 5.70 1.48 11.06
N ASN A 38 4.49 1.36 11.60
CA ASN A 38 3.61 0.21 11.45
C ASN A 38 2.15 0.67 11.57
N ARG A 39 1.20 -0.27 11.44
CA ARG A 39 -0.25 0.00 11.51
C ARG A 39 -0.70 0.67 12.82
N TYR A 40 -0.02 0.38 13.94
CA TYR A 40 -0.32 1.01 15.23
C TYR A 40 0.11 2.47 15.21
N GLY A 41 1.34 2.77 14.79
CA GLY A 41 1.81 4.15 14.65
C GLY A 41 1.00 4.96 13.63
N THR A 42 0.50 4.34 12.56
CA THR A 42 -0.44 5.01 11.65
C THR A 42 -1.79 5.29 12.34
N SER A 43 -2.33 4.34 13.09
CA SER A 43 -3.53 4.54 13.90
C SER A 43 -3.34 5.71 14.88
N ASP A 44 -2.23 5.74 15.62
CA ASP A 44 -1.90 6.80 16.57
C ASP A 44 -1.82 8.19 15.87
N ALA A 45 -1.19 8.27 14.70
CA ALA A 45 -1.13 9.51 13.91
C ALA A 45 -2.51 10.00 13.47
N ILE A 46 -3.41 9.07 13.09
CA ILE A 46 -4.79 9.37 12.71
C ILE A 46 -5.58 9.86 13.93
N VAL A 47 -5.43 9.19 15.07
CA VAL A 47 -6.14 9.50 16.30
C VAL A 47 -5.72 10.89 16.80
N SER A 48 -4.41 11.15 16.88
CA SER A 48 -3.86 12.45 17.27
C SER A 48 -4.33 13.61 16.37
N GLN A 49 -4.59 13.34 15.09
CA GLN A 49 -5.12 14.35 14.16
C GLN A 49 -6.59 14.67 14.42
N GLY A 50 -7.37 13.72 14.94
CA GLY A 50 -8.79 13.90 15.21
C GLY A 50 -9.08 14.32 16.63
N TRP A 51 -8.55 13.59 17.60
CA TRP A 51 -8.98 13.62 18.99
C TRP A 51 -7.85 14.08 19.91
N SER A 52 -8.13 15.10 20.71
CA SER A 52 -7.34 15.43 21.89
C SER A 52 -7.86 14.74 23.15
N GLN A 53 -9.14 14.37 23.16
CA GLN A 53 -9.83 13.62 24.21
C GLN A 53 -10.98 12.81 23.57
N SER A 54 -11.37 11.70 24.19
CA SER A 54 -12.62 11.01 23.88
C SER A 54 -13.08 10.17 25.08
N ASP A 55 -14.38 10.19 25.39
CA ASP A 55 -14.95 9.33 26.44
C ASP A 55 -15.12 7.86 25.97
N TYR A 56 -15.10 7.64 24.66
CA TYR A 56 -15.35 6.35 24.01
C TYR A 56 -14.21 5.99 23.06
N ALA A 57 -13.90 4.71 22.93
CA ALA A 57 -13.11 4.19 21.81
C ALA A 57 -13.74 2.92 21.25
N VAL A 58 -13.52 2.66 19.97
CA VAL A 58 -13.81 1.38 19.34
C VAL A 58 -12.50 0.63 19.19
N LEU A 59 -12.41 -0.57 19.77
CA LEU A 59 -11.21 -1.39 19.72
C LEU A 59 -11.41 -2.59 18.78
N VAL A 60 -10.49 -2.76 17.84
CA VAL A 60 -10.59 -3.77 16.79
C VAL A 60 -9.26 -4.51 16.63
N ASN A 61 -9.31 -5.78 16.26
CA ASN A 61 -8.10 -6.53 15.97
C ASN A 61 -7.36 -5.90 14.78
N SER A 62 -6.02 -5.87 14.82
CA SER A 62 -5.21 -5.22 13.79
C SER A 62 -4.95 -6.07 12.54
N GLU A 63 -5.20 -7.39 12.58
CA GLU A 63 -4.90 -8.40 11.55
C GLU A 63 -6.13 -9.15 11.00
N ASN A 64 -7.16 -9.37 11.82
CA ASN A 64 -8.38 -10.11 11.48
C ASN A 64 -9.62 -9.32 11.89
N PHE A 65 -10.02 -8.41 11.00
CA PHE A 65 -11.01 -7.36 11.25
C PHE A 65 -12.14 -7.25 10.19
N PRO A 66 -12.53 -8.30 9.46
CA PRO A 66 -13.57 -8.16 8.43
C PRO A 66 -14.91 -7.66 9.01
N ASP A 67 -15.14 -7.87 10.30
CA ASP A 67 -16.26 -7.35 11.07
C ASP A 67 -16.10 -5.88 11.52
N ALA A 68 -14.87 -5.44 11.81
CA ALA A 68 -14.56 -4.10 12.28
C ALA A 68 -14.83 -2.98 11.26
N ILE A 69 -14.88 -3.30 9.97
CA ILE A 69 -15.09 -2.33 8.88
C ILE A 69 -16.44 -1.62 8.98
N THR A 70 -17.38 -2.26 9.66
CA THR A 70 -18.74 -1.75 9.89
C THR A 70 -18.83 -0.76 11.05
N SER A 71 -17.70 -0.44 11.70
CA SER A 71 -17.68 0.34 12.94
C SER A 71 -17.66 1.84 12.73
N SER A 72 -17.39 2.36 11.53
CA SER A 72 -17.31 3.82 11.29
C SER A 72 -18.59 4.57 11.70
N PRO A 73 -19.82 4.09 11.37
CA PRO A 73 -21.04 4.72 11.87
C PRO A 73 -21.18 4.69 13.39
N LEU A 74 -20.78 3.59 14.04
CA LEU A 74 -20.77 3.47 15.50
C LEU A 74 -19.76 4.44 16.12
N ALA A 75 -18.56 4.52 15.55
CA ALA A 75 -17.52 5.46 15.97
C ALA A 75 -18.01 6.90 15.88
N LYS A 76 -18.68 7.28 14.79
CA LYS A 76 -19.30 8.61 14.63
C LYS A 76 -20.38 8.88 15.69
N LYS A 77 -21.25 7.91 15.99
CA LYS A 77 -22.32 8.06 16.99
C LYS A 77 -21.77 8.45 18.37
N TYR A 78 -20.63 7.89 18.75
CA TYR A 78 -20.00 8.11 20.05
C TYR A 78 -18.82 9.09 20.03
N ASP A 79 -18.58 9.75 18.89
CA ASP A 79 -17.40 10.60 18.65
C ASP A 79 -16.08 9.91 19.05
N ALA A 80 -15.96 8.64 18.72
CA ALA A 80 -14.91 7.74 19.18
C ALA A 80 -13.86 7.48 18.08
N PRO A 81 -12.56 7.42 18.40
CA PRO A 81 -11.57 6.85 17.50
C PRO A 81 -11.76 5.33 17.37
N ILE A 82 -11.30 4.78 16.24
CA ILE A 82 -11.06 3.35 16.07
C ILE A 82 -9.58 3.08 16.35
N LEU A 83 -9.30 2.29 17.38
CA LEU A 83 -7.97 1.89 17.81
C LEU A 83 -7.73 0.42 17.50
N LEU A 84 -6.46 0.07 17.23
CA LEU A 84 -6.04 -1.28 16.87
C LEU A 84 -5.45 -2.02 18.06
N THR A 85 -5.63 -3.34 18.14
CA THR A 85 -4.99 -4.23 19.13
C THR A 85 -4.49 -5.51 18.48
N ASP A 86 -3.51 -6.17 19.08
CA ASP A 86 -3.24 -7.58 18.75
C ASP A 86 -4.37 -8.48 19.28
N SER A 87 -4.40 -9.73 18.83
CA SER A 87 -5.42 -10.70 19.24
C SER A 87 -5.36 -11.04 20.73
N SER A 88 -4.15 -11.18 21.29
CA SER A 88 -3.92 -11.65 22.66
C SER A 88 -3.45 -10.56 23.62
N SER A 89 -3.03 -9.40 23.12
CA SER A 89 -2.45 -8.31 23.90
C SER A 89 -2.92 -6.93 23.46
N LEU A 90 -3.22 -6.08 24.44
CA LEU A 90 -3.36 -4.64 24.22
C LEU A 90 -1.95 -4.07 24.06
N THR A 91 -1.62 -3.57 22.88
CA THR A 91 -0.29 -2.99 22.60
C THR A 91 -0.03 -1.80 23.52
N ASP A 92 1.24 -1.52 23.79
CA ASP A 92 1.60 -0.39 24.66
C ASP A 92 1.21 0.95 24.02
N SER A 93 1.28 1.10 22.69
CA SER A 93 0.85 2.34 22.04
C SER A 93 -0.66 2.56 22.17
N THR A 94 -1.48 1.52 21.94
CA THR A 94 -2.93 1.63 22.14
C THR A 94 -3.31 1.86 23.61
N ARG A 95 -2.59 1.24 24.57
CA ARG A 95 -2.78 1.52 26.00
C ARG A 95 -2.51 3.00 26.29
N GLN A 96 -1.38 3.52 25.82
CA GLN A 96 -1.00 4.90 26.04
C GLN A 96 -2.01 5.86 25.40
N GLU A 97 -2.51 5.54 24.22
CA GLU A 97 -3.49 6.38 23.53
C GLU A 97 -4.83 6.43 24.26
N LEU A 98 -5.29 5.28 24.81
CA LEU A 98 -6.48 5.24 25.66
C LEU A 98 -6.35 6.14 26.90
N GLU A 99 -5.18 6.15 27.53
CA GLU A 99 -4.88 7.01 28.68
C GLU A 99 -4.82 8.49 28.29
N ASN A 100 -4.11 8.81 27.20
CA ASN A 100 -3.94 10.17 26.69
C ASN A 100 -5.29 10.82 26.36
N LEU A 101 -6.19 10.06 25.74
CA LEU A 101 -7.53 10.52 25.38
C LEU A 101 -8.48 10.58 26.58
N GLY A 102 -8.14 9.94 27.71
CA GLY A 102 -9.01 9.83 28.87
C GLY A 102 -10.24 8.96 28.62
N VAL A 103 -10.10 7.88 27.85
CA VAL A 103 -11.20 6.98 27.48
C VAL A 103 -11.80 6.30 28.71
N LYS A 104 -13.14 6.26 28.76
CA LYS A 104 -13.90 5.64 29.85
C LYS A 104 -14.67 4.40 29.42
N ASN A 105 -15.00 4.31 28.14
CA ASN A 105 -15.80 3.23 27.58
C ASN A 105 -15.15 2.70 26.31
N VAL A 106 -15.05 1.38 26.17
CA VAL A 106 -14.52 0.74 24.96
C VAL A 106 -15.55 -0.23 24.38
N PHE A 107 -15.84 -0.07 23.09
CA PHE A 107 -16.54 -1.08 22.30
C PHE A 107 -15.51 -2.02 21.67
N ILE A 108 -15.45 -3.26 22.13
CA ILE A 108 -14.65 -4.29 21.43
C ILE A 108 -15.50 -4.87 20.30
N ILE A 109 -15.02 -4.80 19.08
CA ILE A 109 -15.69 -5.43 17.92
C ILE A 109 -15.03 -6.78 17.64
N GLY A 110 -15.83 -7.83 17.70
CA GLY A 110 -15.39 -9.20 17.46
C GLY A 110 -15.36 -10.09 18.70
N GLY A 111 -15.47 -11.40 18.44
CA GLY A 111 -15.49 -12.43 19.47
C GLY A 111 -14.12 -12.64 20.12
N THR A 112 -14.08 -13.49 21.15
CA THR A 112 -12.84 -13.79 21.89
C THR A 112 -11.78 -14.50 21.05
N ALA A 113 -12.17 -15.10 19.92
CA ALA A 113 -11.24 -15.70 18.96
C ALA A 113 -10.39 -14.66 18.20
N VAL A 114 -10.87 -13.42 18.06
CA VAL A 114 -10.15 -12.34 17.36
C VAL A 114 -9.63 -11.28 18.33
N VAL A 115 -10.35 -10.99 19.42
CA VAL A 115 -9.85 -10.13 20.50
C VAL A 115 -10.06 -10.87 21.82
N SER A 116 -9.02 -11.49 22.34
CA SER A 116 -9.08 -12.36 23.50
C SER A 116 -9.66 -11.67 24.75
N SER A 117 -10.13 -12.47 25.70
CA SER A 117 -10.54 -11.97 27.02
C SER A 117 -9.38 -11.32 27.79
N ASN A 118 -8.11 -11.61 27.44
CA ASN A 118 -6.97 -10.94 28.06
C ASN A 118 -6.93 -9.44 27.73
N VAL A 119 -7.24 -9.07 26.48
CA VAL A 119 -7.35 -7.67 26.07
C VAL A 119 -8.46 -6.96 26.83
N GLU A 120 -9.63 -7.60 26.95
CA GLU A 120 -10.77 -7.09 27.72
C GLU A 120 -10.42 -6.89 29.19
N ASN A 121 -9.81 -7.88 29.85
CA ASN A 121 -9.35 -7.77 31.23
C ASN A 121 -8.33 -6.64 31.42
N ASN A 122 -7.43 -6.43 30.44
CA ASN A 122 -6.46 -5.33 30.51
C ASN A 122 -7.15 -3.96 30.50
N LEU A 123 -8.18 -3.76 29.68
CA LEU A 123 -8.98 -2.54 29.67
C LEU A 123 -9.73 -2.34 30.99
N GLU A 124 -10.36 -3.39 31.50
CA GLU A 124 -11.09 -3.31 32.79
C GLU A 124 -10.16 -2.97 33.95
N ASN A 125 -8.93 -3.51 33.96
CA ASN A 125 -7.90 -3.19 34.94
C ASN A 125 -7.43 -1.72 34.86
N MET A 126 -7.57 -1.08 33.70
CA MET A 126 -7.36 0.37 33.53
C MET A 126 -8.55 1.20 34.06
N GLY A 127 -9.62 0.56 34.53
CA GLY A 127 -10.85 1.22 34.98
C GLY A 127 -11.80 1.61 33.85
N ILE A 128 -11.61 1.06 32.64
CA ILE A 128 -12.44 1.33 31.47
C ILE A 128 -13.61 0.35 31.44
N SER A 129 -14.83 0.85 31.17
CA SER A 129 -16.00 0.01 30.96
C SER A 129 -15.97 -0.60 29.56
N VAL A 130 -16.11 -1.92 29.46
CA VAL A 130 -16.02 -2.63 28.17
C VAL A 130 -17.39 -3.17 27.75
N LYS A 131 -17.74 -2.95 26.48
CA LYS A 131 -18.87 -3.61 25.80
C LYS A 131 -18.37 -4.35 24.57
N ARG A 132 -18.46 -5.68 24.58
CA ARG A 132 -18.11 -6.50 23.42
C ARG A 132 -19.30 -6.70 22.48
N ILE A 133 -19.14 -6.33 21.22
CA ILE A 133 -20.12 -6.49 20.14
C ILE A 133 -19.60 -7.57 19.19
N TRP A 134 -20.25 -8.74 19.16
CA TRP A 134 -19.74 -9.90 18.41
C TRP A 134 -20.85 -10.89 18.05
N GLY A 135 -20.72 -11.57 16.92
CA GLY A 135 -21.54 -12.70 16.47
C GLY A 135 -20.70 -13.93 16.11
N GLN A 136 -21.36 -15.02 15.72
CA GLN A 136 -20.69 -16.29 15.34
C GLN A 136 -19.78 -16.13 14.11
N ASP A 137 -20.10 -15.17 13.25
CA ASP A 137 -19.34 -14.80 12.07
C ASP A 137 -19.37 -13.29 11.83
N ARG A 138 -18.67 -12.84 10.78
CA ARG A 138 -18.59 -11.43 10.41
C ARG A 138 -19.94 -10.81 10.05
N TYR A 139 -20.87 -11.63 9.53
CA TYR A 139 -22.19 -11.16 9.12
C TYR A 139 -23.06 -10.89 10.35
N GLU A 140 -23.08 -11.80 11.32
CA GLU A 140 -23.78 -11.59 12.59
C GLU A 140 -23.15 -10.47 13.42
N THR A 141 -21.80 -10.35 13.46
CA THR A 141 -21.14 -9.22 14.12
C THR A 141 -21.57 -7.90 13.49
N SER A 142 -21.54 -7.79 12.15
CA SER A 142 -21.97 -6.56 11.46
C SER A 142 -23.42 -6.18 11.79
N LEU A 143 -24.32 -7.15 11.90
CA LEU A 143 -25.70 -6.89 12.29
C LEU A 143 -25.84 -6.44 13.74
N LYS A 144 -24.99 -6.95 14.64
CA LYS A 144 -24.95 -6.49 16.04
C LYS A 144 -24.39 -5.07 16.14
N VAL A 145 -23.35 -4.73 15.38
CA VAL A 145 -22.88 -3.34 15.24
C VAL A 145 -23.98 -2.45 14.70
N ALA A 146 -24.70 -2.89 13.67
CA ALA A 146 -25.81 -2.13 13.10
C ALA A 146 -26.94 -1.82 14.10
N LYS A 147 -27.22 -2.75 15.01
CA LYS A 147 -28.19 -2.55 16.10
C LYS A 147 -27.69 -1.54 17.15
N GLU A 148 -26.38 -1.42 17.35
CA GLU A 148 -25.78 -0.45 18.27
C GLU A 148 -25.72 0.97 17.70
N VAL A 149 -25.57 1.08 16.37
CA VAL A 149 -25.72 2.35 15.66
C VAL A 149 -27.12 2.89 15.88
N GLU A 150 -28.16 2.05 15.79
CA GLU A 150 -29.58 2.41 15.91
C GLU A 150 -29.99 3.46 14.87
N LEU A 151 -30.88 3.15 13.91
CA LEU A 151 -31.71 4.07 13.10
C LEU A 151 -32.12 3.35 11.78
N PRO A 152 -33.42 3.14 11.50
CA PRO A 152 -33.87 2.33 10.37
C PRO A 152 -34.04 3.08 9.05
N ASN A 153 -33.64 4.35 8.94
CA ASN A 153 -33.88 5.15 7.73
C ASN A 153 -32.95 4.78 6.56
N GLY A 154 -31.91 3.99 6.81
CA GLY A 154 -31.18 3.32 5.74
C GLY A 154 -30.08 2.38 6.23
N VAL A 155 -29.53 1.60 5.31
CA VAL A 155 -28.44 0.64 5.53
C VAL A 155 -27.63 0.48 4.25
N PHE A 156 -26.31 0.40 4.40
CA PHE A 156 -25.41 -0.05 3.35
C PHE A 156 -25.17 -1.55 3.49
N VAL A 157 -25.35 -2.29 2.40
CA VAL A 157 -25.07 -3.72 2.31
C VAL A 157 -23.88 -3.92 1.38
N VAL A 158 -22.82 -4.53 1.90
CA VAL A 158 -21.55 -4.71 1.18
C VAL A 158 -21.03 -6.13 1.34
N SER A 159 -20.06 -6.52 0.50
CA SER A 159 -19.39 -7.81 0.65
C SER A 159 -18.65 -7.88 1.99
N GLY A 160 -18.80 -8.98 2.70
CA GLY A 160 -17.97 -9.32 3.85
C GLY A 160 -16.67 -10.01 3.46
N GLU A 161 -16.47 -10.37 2.20
CA GLU A 161 -15.29 -11.06 1.69
C GLU A 161 -14.24 -10.09 1.14
N HIS A 162 -14.68 -8.88 0.77
CA HIS A 162 -13.86 -7.79 0.24
C HIS A 162 -14.19 -6.49 0.98
N TYR A 163 -13.18 -5.70 1.32
CA TYR A 163 -13.32 -4.59 2.26
C TYR A 163 -13.44 -3.22 1.59
N GLU A 164 -13.10 -3.13 0.31
CA GLU A 164 -12.96 -1.85 -0.39
C GLU A 164 -14.29 -1.11 -0.52
N ASP A 165 -15.38 -1.84 -0.74
CA ASP A 165 -16.72 -1.27 -0.82
C ASP A 165 -17.22 -0.80 0.56
N ALA A 166 -16.91 -1.55 1.63
CA ALA A 166 -17.20 -1.15 3.01
C ALA A 166 -16.44 0.12 3.41
N LEU A 167 -15.16 0.22 3.04
CA LEU A 167 -14.34 1.41 3.26
C LEU A 167 -14.84 2.62 2.45
N SER A 168 -15.33 2.39 1.24
CA SER A 168 -15.89 3.44 0.37
C SER A 168 -17.15 4.06 0.98
N VAL A 169 -18.03 3.24 1.56
CA VAL A 169 -19.25 3.74 2.19
C VAL A 169 -19.02 4.24 3.61
N ALA A 170 -17.94 3.87 4.30
CA ALA A 170 -17.75 4.16 5.72
C ALA A 170 -17.97 5.64 6.12
N PRO A 171 -17.37 6.64 5.44
CA PRO A 171 -17.63 8.04 5.80
C PRO A 171 -19.06 8.51 5.45
N ILE A 172 -19.65 7.98 4.38
CA ILE A 172 -21.03 8.28 3.97
C ILE A 172 -22.00 7.70 5.00
N ALA A 173 -21.79 6.45 5.38
CA ALA A 173 -22.54 5.72 6.39
C ALA A 173 -22.45 6.40 7.76
N ALA A 174 -21.26 6.88 8.14
CA ALA A 174 -21.08 7.69 9.32
C ALA A 174 -21.88 9.00 9.27
N GLU A 175 -21.76 9.77 8.18
CA GLU A 175 -22.44 11.05 8.03
C GLU A 175 -23.97 10.92 8.00
N LEU A 176 -24.49 9.87 7.36
CA LEU A 176 -25.91 9.57 7.31
C LEU A 176 -26.45 8.83 8.54
N GLN A 177 -25.55 8.35 9.43
CA GLN A 177 -25.87 7.39 10.48
C GLN A 177 -26.58 6.13 9.95
N TYR A 178 -26.18 5.68 8.76
CA TYR A 178 -26.64 4.42 8.18
C TYR A 178 -25.72 3.29 8.63
N PRO A 179 -26.22 2.20 9.20
CA PRO A 179 -25.41 1.04 9.47
C PRO A 179 -24.81 0.42 8.21
N ILE A 180 -23.70 -0.31 8.39
CA ILE A 180 -23.11 -1.15 7.35
C ILE A 180 -23.32 -2.61 7.78
N VAL A 181 -23.91 -3.42 6.91
CA VAL A 181 -24.08 -4.86 7.13
C VAL A 181 -23.40 -5.65 6.02
N LEU A 182 -22.89 -6.81 6.38
CA LEU A 182 -22.10 -7.65 5.49
C LEU A 182 -22.92 -8.83 4.96
N ILE A 183 -22.65 -9.23 3.72
CA ILE A 183 -23.15 -10.46 3.11
C ILE A 183 -22.01 -11.21 2.41
N SER A 184 -22.21 -12.47 2.07
CA SER A 184 -21.22 -13.23 1.29
C SER A 184 -21.48 -13.07 -0.21
N ARG A 185 -20.51 -13.45 -1.04
CA ARG A 185 -20.64 -13.37 -2.50
C ARG A 185 -21.88 -14.08 -3.04
N ASN A 186 -22.24 -15.20 -2.40
CA ASN A 186 -23.24 -16.17 -2.89
C ASN A 186 -24.43 -16.33 -1.94
N ASN A 187 -24.45 -15.67 -0.78
CA ASN A 187 -25.47 -15.87 0.23
C ASN A 187 -25.77 -14.59 1.03
N VAL A 188 -27.06 -14.34 1.21
CA VAL A 188 -27.57 -13.36 2.19
C VAL A 188 -28.00 -14.14 3.42
N PRO A 189 -27.39 -13.94 4.60
CA PRO A 189 -27.92 -14.53 5.82
C PRO A 189 -29.36 -14.07 6.10
N ASP A 190 -30.25 -14.98 6.52
CA ASP A 190 -31.66 -14.65 6.80
C ASP A 190 -31.81 -13.49 7.79
N THR A 191 -30.88 -13.37 8.74
CA THR A 191 -30.85 -12.28 9.72
C THR A 191 -30.59 -10.92 9.08
N VAL A 192 -29.75 -10.86 8.04
CA VAL A 192 -29.48 -9.65 7.27
C VAL A 192 -30.65 -9.34 6.35
N LEU A 193 -31.25 -10.35 5.70
CA LEU A 193 -32.43 -10.16 4.85
C LEU A 193 -33.62 -9.61 5.64
N ASN A 194 -33.91 -10.19 6.80
CA ASN A 194 -34.96 -9.70 7.70
C ASN A 194 -34.69 -8.25 8.14
N TYR A 195 -33.43 -7.89 8.38
CA TYR A 195 -33.06 -6.54 8.77
C TYR A 195 -33.29 -5.53 7.63
N THR A 196 -32.89 -5.86 6.39
CA THR A 196 -33.13 -4.99 5.24
C THR A 196 -34.62 -4.89 4.89
N ASP A 197 -35.40 -5.96 5.09
CA ASP A 197 -36.85 -5.94 4.93
C ASP A 197 -37.55 -5.00 5.92
N VAL A 198 -37.12 -4.98 7.19
CA VAL A 198 -37.64 -4.01 8.18
C VAL A 198 -37.42 -2.57 7.73
N ILE A 199 -36.22 -2.26 7.23
CA ILE A 199 -35.86 -0.93 6.74
C ILE A 199 -36.72 -0.54 5.54
N LYS A 200 -36.88 -1.43 4.55
CA LYS A 200 -37.75 -1.19 3.38
C LYS A 200 -39.21 -1.00 3.78
N ASN A 201 -39.70 -1.76 4.75
CA ASN A 201 -41.09 -1.64 5.25
C ASN A 201 -41.36 -0.31 5.98
N THR A 202 -40.32 0.43 6.35
CA THR A 202 -40.41 1.79 6.90
C THR A 202 -40.03 2.86 5.87
N ASP A 203 -40.07 2.55 4.58
CA ASP A 203 -39.65 3.43 3.47
C ASP A 203 -38.18 3.90 3.58
N GLY A 204 -37.34 3.13 4.27
CA GLY A 204 -35.91 3.39 4.43
C GLY A 204 -35.08 2.92 3.23
N HIS A 205 -33.85 3.43 3.15
CA HIS A 205 -32.94 3.18 2.03
C HIS A 205 -32.09 1.93 2.24
N VAL A 206 -32.21 0.94 1.36
CA VAL A 206 -31.30 -0.22 1.33
C VAL A 206 -30.38 -0.07 0.13
N VAL A 207 -29.13 0.28 0.37
CA VAL A 207 -28.13 0.53 -0.68
C VAL A 207 -27.17 -0.65 -0.73
N VAL A 208 -27.11 -1.35 -1.86
CA VAL A 208 -26.14 -2.43 -2.08
C VAL A 208 -24.95 -1.89 -2.85
N VAL A 209 -23.74 -2.09 -2.32
CA VAL A 209 -22.48 -1.72 -2.99
C VAL A 209 -21.63 -2.96 -3.22
N GLY A 210 -21.38 -3.26 -4.48
CA GLY A 210 -20.57 -4.39 -4.93
C GLY A 210 -20.97 -4.82 -6.34
N GLY A 211 -19.97 -4.94 -7.22
CA GLY A 211 -20.17 -5.48 -8.57
C GLY A 211 -20.03 -7.00 -8.61
N GLU A 212 -20.15 -7.57 -9.81
CA GLU A 212 -19.93 -9.01 -10.07
C GLU A 212 -18.53 -9.50 -9.66
N ASP A 213 -17.58 -8.60 -9.45
CA ASP A 213 -16.26 -8.92 -8.88
C ASP A 213 -16.35 -9.38 -7.42
N VAL A 214 -17.38 -8.99 -6.66
CA VAL A 214 -17.50 -9.27 -5.21
C VAL A 214 -18.84 -9.84 -4.76
N LEU A 215 -19.94 -9.61 -5.50
CA LEU A 215 -21.30 -10.05 -5.19
C LEU A 215 -21.98 -10.56 -6.46
N ASN A 216 -22.57 -11.75 -6.42
CA ASN A 216 -23.33 -12.26 -7.57
C ASN A 216 -24.69 -11.55 -7.69
N SER A 217 -25.13 -11.24 -8.91
CA SER A 217 -26.45 -10.64 -9.19
C SER A 217 -27.63 -11.33 -8.51
N ASN A 218 -27.59 -12.66 -8.34
CA ASN A 218 -28.66 -13.40 -7.67
C ASN A 218 -28.82 -12.99 -6.21
N VAL A 219 -27.71 -12.76 -5.49
CA VAL A 219 -27.72 -12.32 -4.09
C VAL A 219 -28.29 -10.90 -3.98
N ILE A 220 -27.89 -10.01 -4.89
CA ILE A 220 -28.40 -8.64 -4.95
C ILE A 220 -29.92 -8.64 -5.21
N SER A 221 -30.38 -9.49 -6.12
CA SER A 221 -31.80 -9.63 -6.47
C SER A 221 -32.65 -10.11 -5.29
N VAL A 222 -32.11 -10.99 -4.43
CA VAL A 222 -32.78 -11.44 -3.19
C VAL A 222 -33.00 -10.29 -2.22
N ILE A 223 -32.04 -9.36 -2.10
CA ILE A 223 -32.16 -8.20 -1.20
C ILE A 223 -33.21 -7.21 -1.71
N ASN A 224 -33.41 -7.13 -3.03
CA ASN A 224 -34.26 -6.14 -3.70
C ASN A 224 -33.99 -4.70 -3.17
N PRO A 225 -32.74 -4.20 -3.35
CA PRO A 225 -32.32 -2.93 -2.77
C PRO A 225 -32.97 -1.73 -3.45
N THR A 226 -33.04 -0.61 -2.73
CA THR A 226 -33.53 0.67 -3.27
C THR A 226 -32.53 1.33 -4.21
N GLU A 227 -31.23 1.04 -4.02
CA GLU A 227 -30.14 1.57 -4.83
C GLU A 227 -29.00 0.55 -4.95
N ILE A 228 -28.30 0.55 -6.09
CA ILE A 228 -27.21 -0.39 -6.39
C ILE A 228 -26.02 0.34 -6.99
N TYR A 229 -24.84 0.10 -6.42
CA TYR A 229 -23.54 0.48 -6.99
C TYR A 229 -22.78 -0.78 -7.40
N ASN A 230 -22.81 -1.12 -8.69
CA ASN A 230 -22.24 -2.36 -9.25
C ASN A 230 -21.23 -2.11 -10.38
N GLN A 231 -20.62 -0.91 -10.43
CA GLN A 231 -19.56 -0.62 -11.39
C GLN A 231 -18.43 -1.66 -11.30
N THR A 232 -17.78 -1.94 -12.42
CA THR A 232 -16.87 -3.10 -12.59
C THR A 232 -15.61 -3.07 -11.72
N SER A 233 -15.22 -1.92 -11.18
CA SER A 233 -14.06 -1.80 -10.30
C SER A 233 -14.44 -1.08 -9.01
N LYS A 234 -13.83 -1.51 -7.91
CA LYS A 234 -13.91 -0.84 -6.60
C LYS A 234 -13.58 0.66 -6.67
N TYR A 235 -12.67 1.07 -7.55
CA TYR A 235 -12.34 2.47 -7.78
C TYR A 235 -13.49 3.24 -8.43
N ASN A 236 -14.14 2.65 -9.42
CA ASN A 236 -15.28 3.27 -10.09
C ASN A 236 -16.50 3.33 -9.16
N ARG A 237 -16.74 2.30 -8.34
CA ARG A 237 -17.78 2.30 -7.30
C ARG A 237 -17.53 3.38 -6.25
N ASN A 238 -16.30 3.47 -5.76
CA ASN A 238 -15.87 4.50 -4.81
C ASN A 238 -16.11 5.93 -5.35
N LEU A 239 -15.70 6.22 -6.59
CA LEU A 239 -15.90 7.54 -7.20
C LEU A 239 -17.38 7.83 -7.48
N ALA A 240 -18.17 6.83 -7.89
CA ALA A 240 -19.62 6.98 -8.10
C ALA A 240 -20.35 7.33 -6.79
N LEU A 241 -20.03 6.63 -5.70
CA LEU A 241 -20.56 6.93 -4.37
C LEU A 241 -20.23 8.36 -3.94
N ILE A 242 -18.98 8.80 -4.13
CA ILE A 242 -18.56 10.15 -3.75
C ILE A 242 -19.31 11.22 -4.55
N ASP A 243 -19.53 11.00 -5.85
CA ASP A 243 -20.26 11.97 -6.69
C ASP A 243 -21.75 12.04 -6.33
N ASP A 244 -22.41 10.90 -6.10
CA ASP A 244 -23.82 10.87 -5.74
C ASP A 244 -24.09 11.46 -4.34
N TYR A 245 -23.21 11.18 -3.38
CA TYR A 245 -23.29 11.69 -2.01
C TYR A 245 -22.53 13.01 -1.78
N ARG A 246 -22.09 13.69 -2.85
CA ARG A 246 -21.28 14.92 -2.78
C ARG A 246 -21.91 16.08 -2.00
N ARG A 247 -23.25 16.08 -1.84
CA ARG A 247 -23.97 17.13 -1.10
C ARG A 247 -23.99 16.89 0.40
N GLN A 248 -23.83 15.63 0.80
CA GLN A 248 -23.75 15.18 2.18
C GLN A 248 -22.30 15.19 2.67
N LEU A 249 -21.35 15.02 1.74
CA LEU A 249 -19.93 15.00 2.05
C LEU A 249 -19.28 16.39 2.03
N ASN A 250 -18.31 16.58 2.92
CA ASN A 250 -17.39 17.70 2.89
C ASN A 250 -16.17 17.37 2.03
N LEU A 251 -16.17 17.84 0.78
CA LEU A 251 -15.07 17.65 -0.17
C LEU A 251 -13.90 18.63 0.02
N SER A 252 -13.95 19.58 0.97
CA SER A 252 -12.82 20.50 1.17
C SER A 252 -11.57 19.77 1.68
N THR A 253 -11.78 18.66 2.37
CA THR A 253 -10.74 17.73 2.80
C THR A 253 -11.13 16.35 2.31
N VAL A 254 -10.19 15.64 1.69
CA VAL A 254 -10.39 14.25 1.26
C VAL A 254 -9.32 13.39 1.88
N TYR A 255 -9.67 12.14 2.16
CA TYR A 255 -8.73 11.12 2.59
C TYR A 255 -8.43 10.21 1.41
N ILE A 256 -7.18 9.80 1.24
CA ILE A 256 -6.80 8.82 0.22
C ILE A 256 -6.20 7.60 0.89
N ALA A 257 -6.61 6.42 0.43
CA ALA A 257 -6.15 5.13 0.94
C ALA A 257 -5.86 4.19 -0.23
N SER A 258 -4.83 3.36 -0.08
CA SER A 258 -4.55 2.30 -1.05
C SER A 258 -5.23 0.99 -0.68
N ASN A 259 -5.30 0.06 -1.64
CA ASN A 259 -5.79 -1.29 -1.41
C ASN A 259 -4.74 -2.23 -0.77
N LYS A 260 -3.57 -1.74 -0.35
CA LYS A 260 -2.51 -2.53 0.29
C LYS A 260 -2.45 -2.35 1.82
N GLY A 261 -2.91 -1.22 2.34
CA GLY A 261 -2.81 -0.85 3.76
C GLY A 261 -4.17 -0.69 4.42
N PHE A 262 -4.95 -1.77 4.48
CA PHE A 262 -6.32 -1.68 4.95
C PHE A 262 -6.45 -1.20 6.41
N ALA A 263 -5.57 -1.63 7.31
CA ALA A 263 -5.62 -1.24 8.73
C ALA A 263 -5.49 0.28 8.92
N ASP A 264 -4.67 0.93 8.09
CA ASP A 264 -4.50 2.39 8.05
C ASP A 264 -5.80 3.07 7.64
N ALA A 265 -6.46 2.52 6.61
CA ALA A 265 -7.71 3.03 6.10
C ALA A 265 -8.89 2.81 7.06
N LEU A 266 -8.91 1.72 7.82
CA LEU A 266 -9.92 1.44 8.84
C LEU A 266 -9.90 2.50 9.95
N SER A 267 -8.72 2.77 10.53
CA SER A 267 -8.57 3.83 11.53
C SER A 267 -8.96 5.19 10.93
N GLY A 268 -8.51 5.45 9.70
CA GLY A 268 -8.84 6.67 8.96
C GLY A 268 -10.32 6.85 8.68
N SER A 269 -11.09 5.76 8.58
CA SER A 269 -12.54 5.82 8.36
C SER A 269 -13.32 6.44 9.51
N ALA A 270 -12.82 6.32 10.75
CA ALA A 270 -13.40 7.02 11.90
C ALA A 270 -13.19 8.53 11.77
N LEU A 271 -11.96 8.95 11.45
CA LEU A 271 -11.62 10.36 11.32
C LEU A 271 -12.32 11.02 10.12
N ALA A 272 -12.33 10.32 8.98
CA ALA A 272 -13.02 10.77 7.77
C ALA A 272 -14.54 10.88 8.01
N GLY A 273 -15.15 9.85 8.60
CA GLY A 273 -16.57 9.83 8.96
C GLY A 273 -16.94 10.89 9.98
N ARG A 274 -16.09 11.15 10.98
CA ARG A 274 -16.29 12.21 12.00
C ARG A 274 -16.57 13.58 11.37
N ASN A 275 -15.89 13.90 10.29
CA ASN A 275 -15.97 15.20 9.61
C ASN A 275 -16.77 15.17 8.30
N GLY A 276 -17.40 14.05 7.96
CA GLY A 276 -18.13 13.86 6.70
C GLY A 276 -17.22 13.95 5.47
N ASN A 277 -15.92 13.67 5.61
CA ASN A 277 -14.97 13.71 4.50
C ASN A 277 -14.91 12.35 3.81
N PRO A 278 -14.87 12.27 2.47
CA PRO A 278 -14.79 10.98 1.79
C PRO A 278 -13.40 10.36 1.91
N ILE A 279 -13.38 9.03 1.81
CA ILE A 279 -12.17 8.24 1.52
C ILE A 279 -12.21 7.87 0.04
N ILE A 280 -11.19 8.32 -0.69
CA ILE A 280 -10.97 7.96 -2.09
C ILE A 280 -9.98 6.79 -2.15
N LEU A 281 -10.38 5.71 -2.81
CA LEU A 281 -9.52 4.57 -3.04
C LEU A 281 -8.55 4.86 -4.19
N VAL A 282 -7.27 4.60 -3.95
CA VAL A 282 -6.19 4.88 -4.90
C VAL A 282 -5.45 3.60 -5.27
N GLY A 283 -5.27 3.42 -6.57
CA GLY A 283 -4.34 2.47 -7.15
C GLY A 283 -3.78 2.98 -8.47
N ASN A 284 -2.79 2.26 -9.02
CA ASN A 284 -2.09 2.70 -10.22
C ASN A 284 -3.03 2.88 -11.43
N SER A 285 -4.14 2.13 -11.47
CA SER A 285 -5.11 2.17 -12.57
C SER A 285 -6.08 3.36 -12.53
N ASN A 286 -6.16 4.12 -11.44
CA ASN A 286 -7.14 5.22 -11.30
C ASN A 286 -6.54 6.59 -10.92
N LEU A 287 -5.22 6.76 -10.93
CA LEU A 287 -4.54 8.02 -10.56
C LEU A 287 -5.13 9.23 -11.31
N SER A 288 -5.35 9.11 -12.63
CA SER A 288 -5.93 10.19 -13.45
C SER A 288 -7.37 10.52 -13.06
N SER A 289 -8.18 9.52 -12.72
CA SER A 289 -9.57 9.73 -12.28
C SER A 289 -9.63 10.44 -10.93
N VAL A 290 -8.75 10.07 -10.01
CA VAL A 290 -8.63 10.73 -8.70
C VAL A 290 -8.10 12.16 -8.86
N ASN A 291 -7.12 12.37 -9.73
CA ASN A 291 -6.62 13.71 -10.07
C ASN A 291 -7.73 14.61 -10.60
N ASN A 292 -8.58 14.10 -11.49
CA ASN A 292 -9.73 14.82 -12.00
C ASN A 292 -10.69 15.18 -10.87
N LEU A 293 -11.04 14.22 -9.99
CA LEU A 293 -11.92 14.51 -8.85
C LEU A 293 -11.37 15.63 -7.97
N ILE A 294 -10.07 15.59 -7.65
CA ILE A 294 -9.42 16.62 -6.82
C ILE A 294 -9.37 17.96 -7.54
N SER A 295 -9.04 17.97 -8.83
CA SER A 295 -8.84 19.21 -9.60
C SER A 295 -10.16 19.93 -9.93
N TYR A 296 -11.26 19.18 -10.09
CA TYR A 296 -12.57 19.73 -10.42
C TYR A 296 -13.50 19.88 -9.21
N SER A 297 -13.04 19.51 -8.03
CA SER A 297 -13.73 19.74 -6.75
C SER A 297 -13.00 20.81 -5.93
N ASN A 298 -13.70 21.47 -5.00
CA ASN A 298 -13.10 22.46 -4.09
C ASN A 298 -12.22 21.80 -3.00
N VAL A 299 -11.40 20.81 -3.38
CA VAL A 299 -10.49 20.09 -2.47
C VAL A 299 -9.33 21.01 -2.14
N ARG A 300 -9.12 21.24 -0.84
CA ARG A 300 -8.04 22.07 -0.31
C ARG A 300 -7.01 21.25 0.45
N ASN A 301 -7.42 20.12 1.02
CA ASN A 301 -6.56 19.25 1.80
C ASN A 301 -6.71 17.80 1.34
N VAL A 302 -5.59 17.11 1.20
CA VAL A 302 -5.49 15.68 0.90
C VAL A 302 -4.75 15.01 2.05
N ASN A 303 -5.47 14.19 2.80
CA ASN A 303 -4.92 13.41 3.91
C ASN A 303 -4.60 12.00 3.41
N VAL A 304 -3.32 11.63 3.43
CA VAL A 304 -2.85 10.31 3.00
C VAL A 304 -2.86 9.35 4.17
N LEU A 305 -3.58 8.24 4.04
CA LEU A 305 -3.66 7.20 5.06
C LEU A 305 -2.61 6.12 4.76
N GLY A 306 -1.59 6.03 5.61
CA GLY A 306 -0.52 5.04 5.51
C GLY A 306 0.81 5.58 4.96
N GLY A 307 1.85 4.77 5.16
CA GLY A 307 3.22 5.09 4.74
C GLY A 307 3.46 4.99 3.23
N THR A 308 4.68 5.34 2.79
CA THR A 308 5.07 5.33 1.37
C THR A 308 5.09 3.94 0.74
N GLY A 309 5.28 2.88 1.53
CA GLY A 309 5.16 1.49 1.06
C GLY A 309 3.73 1.06 0.71
N VAL A 310 2.72 1.76 1.25
CA VAL A 310 1.30 1.51 0.97
C VAL A 310 0.79 2.44 -0.11
N LEU A 311 1.15 3.73 -0.04
CA LEU A 311 0.84 4.74 -1.05
C LEU A 311 2.06 5.65 -1.27
N SER A 312 2.75 5.45 -2.40
CA SER A 312 3.99 6.15 -2.74
C SER A 312 3.79 7.65 -2.93
N ASP A 313 4.83 8.44 -2.65
CA ASP A 313 4.80 9.89 -2.90
C ASP A 313 4.60 10.20 -4.38
N TYR A 314 5.06 9.34 -5.28
CA TYR A 314 4.77 9.41 -6.71
C TYR A 314 3.25 9.32 -6.99
N ALA A 315 2.56 8.32 -6.44
CA ALA A 315 1.12 8.20 -6.65
C ALA A 315 0.38 9.44 -6.11
N VAL A 316 0.80 9.96 -4.97
CA VAL A 316 0.26 11.20 -4.39
C VAL A 316 0.50 12.39 -5.31
N SER A 317 1.71 12.56 -5.85
CA SER A 317 2.07 13.68 -6.73
C SER A 317 1.26 13.66 -8.04
N GLN A 318 1.06 12.48 -8.63
CA GLN A 318 0.22 12.31 -9.82
C GLN A 318 -1.23 12.73 -9.53
N ILE A 319 -1.74 12.37 -8.36
CA ILE A 319 -3.10 12.69 -7.93
C ILE A 319 -3.30 14.18 -7.70
N ILE A 320 -2.31 14.89 -7.16
CA ILE A 320 -2.41 16.34 -6.98
C ILE A 320 -1.93 17.14 -8.19
N GLY A 321 -1.44 16.49 -9.25
CA GLY A 321 -1.05 17.14 -10.50
C GLY A 321 0.25 17.94 -10.38
N GLU A 322 1.11 17.57 -9.43
CA GLU A 322 2.48 18.08 -9.37
C GLU A 322 3.31 17.43 -10.47
N ALA A 323 4.19 18.22 -11.09
CA ALA A 323 5.06 17.75 -12.17
C ALA A 323 5.90 16.55 -11.72
N SER A 324 5.86 15.48 -12.53
CA SER A 324 6.72 14.30 -12.54
C SER A 324 7.75 14.18 -11.40
N VAL A 325 7.32 13.60 -10.28
CA VAL A 325 8.22 12.87 -9.39
C VAL A 325 8.77 11.68 -10.20
N SER A 326 10.08 11.40 -10.11
CA SER A 326 10.66 10.20 -10.72
C SER A 326 9.98 8.95 -10.17
N ARG A 327 9.74 7.93 -11.00
CA ARG A 327 9.35 6.61 -10.48
C ARG A 327 10.55 6.04 -9.71
N GLU A 328 10.33 5.61 -8.47
CA GLU A 328 11.41 5.18 -7.58
C GLU A 328 11.59 3.66 -7.60
N PRO A 329 12.83 3.13 -7.57
CA PRO A 329 13.10 1.69 -7.43
C PRO A 329 12.46 1.11 -6.16
N SER A 330 11.63 0.07 -6.30
CA SER A 330 10.86 -0.50 -5.18
C SER A 330 11.29 -1.91 -4.78
N GLU A 331 11.27 -2.86 -5.72
CA GLU A 331 11.49 -4.28 -5.44
C GLU A 331 12.31 -4.92 -6.56
N ILE A 332 13.26 -5.79 -6.20
CA ILE A 332 14.06 -6.56 -7.16
C ILE A 332 13.42 -7.94 -7.29
N VAL A 333 13.19 -8.39 -8.52
CA VAL A 333 12.52 -9.65 -8.82
C VAL A 333 13.43 -10.50 -9.71
N LEU A 334 13.69 -11.74 -9.30
CA LEU A 334 14.35 -12.72 -10.15
C LEU A 334 13.30 -13.57 -10.85
N LYS A 335 13.46 -13.78 -12.16
CA LYS A 335 12.55 -14.59 -12.97
C LYS A 335 13.34 -15.66 -13.70
N ASP A 336 12.95 -16.92 -13.52
CA ASP A 336 13.49 -18.03 -14.31
C ASP A 336 13.05 -17.89 -15.77
N THR A 337 13.91 -18.37 -16.69
CA THR A 337 13.62 -18.33 -18.13
C THR A 337 13.74 -19.72 -18.74
N ASP A 338 13.07 -19.92 -19.88
CA ASP A 338 13.23 -21.11 -20.72
C ASP A 338 14.45 -21.02 -21.65
N ASN A 339 15.33 -20.03 -21.48
CA ASN A 339 16.54 -19.88 -22.27
C ASN A 339 17.52 -21.04 -21.98
N ALA A 340 18.42 -21.29 -22.93
CA ALA A 340 19.44 -22.33 -22.76
C ALA A 340 20.26 -22.06 -21.47
N PRO A 341 20.67 -23.11 -20.75
CA PRO A 341 21.63 -22.97 -19.65
C PRO A 341 22.93 -22.32 -20.13
N ILE A 342 23.61 -21.63 -19.22
CA ILE A 342 24.93 -21.04 -19.45
C ILE A 342 25.99 -21.98 -18.89
N SER A 343 27.03 -22.25 -19.69
CA SER A 343 28.13 -23.12 -19.29
C SER A 343 29.13 -22.32 -18.44
N THR A 344 29.44 -22.83 -17.26
CA THR A 344 30.35 -22.18 -16.29
C THR A 344 31.37 -23.18 -15.75
N GLY A 345 32.31 -22.71 -14.92
CA GLY A 345 33.24 -23.58 -14.21
C GLY A 345 32.58 -24.58 -13.25
N VAL A 346 31.32 -24.35 -12.84
CA VAL A 346 30.54 -25.28 -12.00
C VAL A 346 29.64 -26.22 -12.81
N GLY A 347 29.54 -26.02 -14.13
CA GLY A 347 28.70 -26.80 -15.05
C GLY A 347 27.64 -25.94 -15.74
N GLU A 348 26.57 -26.59 -16.20
CA GLU A 348 25.44 -25.93 -16.86
C GLU A 348 24.49 -25.30 -15.82
N VAL A 349 24.35 -23.98 -15.86
CA VAL A 349 23.55 -23.19 -14.91
C VAL A 349 22.28 -22.68 -15.60
N PRO A 350 21.07 -22.89 -15.02
CA PRO A 350 19.83 -22.36 -15.59
C PRO A 350 19.84 -20.84 -15.74
N SER A 351 19.28 -20.36 -16.86
CA SER A 351 19.18 -18.94 -17.16
C SER A 351 18.05 -18.26 -16.40
N ASN A 352 18.33 -17.11 -15.80
CA ASN A 352 17.35 -16.25 -15.15
C ASN A 352 17.60 -14.76 -15.48
N GLU A 353 16.66 -13.93 -15.08
CA GLU A 353 16.64 -12.49 -15.32
C GLU A 353 16.48 -11.70 -14.02
N LEU A 354 17.15 -10.55 -13.95
CA LEU A 354 17.02 -9.54 -12.90
C LEU A 354 16.10 -8.41 -13.37
N TRP A 355 14.95 -8.31 -12.71
CA TRP A 355 13.93 -7.30 -12.95
C TRP A 355 13.84 -6.31 -11.78
N LEU A 356 13.48 -5.07 -12.09
CA LEU A 356 13.16 -4.03 -11.12
C LEU A 356 11.70 -3.61 -11.26
N THR A 357 10.97 -3.67 -10.15
CA THR A 357 9.64 -3.08 -10.01
C THR A 357 9.79 -1.66 -9.47
N TYR A 358 9.12 -0.70 -10.10
CA TYR A 358 9.10 0.71 -9.66
C TYR A 358 7.88 1.03 -8.80
N SER A 359 7.91 2.19 -8.14
CA SER A 359 6.83 2.72 -7.30
C SER A 359 5.48 2.89 -8.00
N ASP A 360 5.45 2.88 -9.32
CA ASP A 360 4.25 2.93 -10.17
C ASP A 360 3.75 1.52 -10.59
N GLY A 361 4.40 0.46 -10.10
CA GLY A 361 4.10 -0.94 -10.43
C GLY A 361 4.56 -1.37 -11.82
N THR A 362 5.27 -0.52 -12.56
CA THR A 362 5.94 -0.94 -13.80
C THR A 362 7.14 -1.81 -13.46
N GLU A 363 7.38 -2.82 -14.30
CA GLU A 363 8.55 -3.68 -14.19
C GLU A 363 9.49 -3.42 -15.36
N GLU A 364 10.78 -3.52 -15.10
CA GLU A 364 11.81 -3.34 -16.10
C GLU A 364 12.90 -4.40 -15.97
N LEU A 365 13.20 -5.07 -17.09
CA LEU A 365 14.36 -5.94 -17.19
C LEU A 365 15.64 -5.09 -17.15
N LEU A 366 16.54 -5.45 -16.23
CA LEU A 366 17.85 -4.84 -16.09
C LEU A 366 18.97 -5.73 -16.63
N VAL A 367 18.97 -7.02 -16.25
CA VAL A 367 20.00 -7.99 -16.67
C VAL A 367 19.34 -9.32 -17.02
N SER A 368 19.76 -9.92 -18.12
CA SER A 368 19.47 -11.32 -18.46
C SER A 368 20.76 -12.10 -18.38
N SER A 369 20.71 -13.36 -17.93
CA SER A 369 21.85 -14.26 -18.03
C SER A 369 22.40 -14.30 -19.46
N HIS A 370 23.72 -14.30 -19.60
CA HIS A 370 24.42 -14.35 -20.88
C HIS A 370 25.82 -14.96 -20.74
N ASP A 371 26.28 -15.57 -21.82
CA ASP A 371 27.64 -16.09 -21.95
C ASP A 371 28.61 -14.98 -22.40
N ALA A 372 29.92 -15.18 -22.20
CA ALA A 372 30.98 -14.24 -22.56
C ALA A 372 32.31 -14.97 -22.83
N GLU A 373 33.24 -14.30 -23.53
CA GLU A 373 34.57 -14.88 -23.80
C GLU A 373 35.42 -15.01 -22.52
N GLU A 374 35.39 -13.97 -21.68
CA GLU A 374 36.10 -13.96 -20.40
C GLU A 374 35.16 -14.43 -19.29
N THR A 375 35.62 -15.35 -18.43
CA THR A 375 34.79 -15.95 -17.38
C THR A 375 34.21 -14.92 -16.40
N GLN A 376 34.94 -13.83 -16.15
CA GLN A 376 34.48 -12.74 -15.27
C GLN A 376 33.29 -11.96 -15.84
N ASP A 377 33.08 -12.01 -17.16
CA ASP A 377 31.98 -11.31 -17.84
C ASP A 377 30.78 -12.23 -18.09
N ILE A 378 30.82 -13.49 -17.65
CA ILE A 378 29.69 -14.43 -17.71
C ILE A 378 28.68 -14.08 -16.62
N VAL A 379 27.41 -13.96 -17.00
CA VAL A 379 26.30 -13.81 -16.07
C VAL A 379 25.42 -15.07 -16.14
N ALA A 380 25.47 -15.89 -15.10
CA ALA A 380 24.74 -17.15 -15.00
C ALA A 380 24.18 -17.34 -13.58
N GLY A 381 22.93 -17.78 -13.45
CA GLY A 381 22.34 -18.09 -12.15
C GLY A 381 22.33 -16.89 -11.19
N ILE A 382 21.83 -15.75 -11.67
CA ILE A 382 21.79 -14.48 -10.90
C ILE A 382 21.17 -14.74 -9.52
N SER A 383 21.89 -14.36 -8.46
CA SER A 383 21.45 -14.59 -7.09
C SER A 383 21.89 -13.47 -6.13
N ASN A 384 21.32 -13.45 -4.92
CA ASN A 384 21.61 -12.48 -3.85
C ASN A 384 21.61 -11.00 -4.32
N PRO A 385 20.59 -10.48 -5.03
CA PRO A 385 20.61 -9.11 -5.47
C PRO A 385 20.39 -8.12 -4.30
N GLN A 386 21.17 -7.03 -4.25
CA GLN A 386 21.06 -5.99 -3.22
C GLN A 386 21.20 -4.59 -3.84
N PHE A 387 20.36 -3.66 -3.40
CA PHE A 387 20.50 -2.25 -3.79
C PHE A 387 21.76 -1.63 -3.21
N SER A 388 22.38 -0.71 -3.96
CA SER A 388 23.26 0.31 -3.38
C SER A 388 22.49 1.19 -2.40
N ILE A 389 23.21 1.90 -1.51
CA ILE A 389 22.59 2.81 -0.52
C ILE A 389 21.67 3.84 -1.18
N ASP A 390 22.08 4.40 -2.31
CA ASP A 390 21.32 5.40 -3.06
C ASP A 390 20.26 4.80 -4.01
N LYS A 391 20.13 3.47 -4.02
CA LYS A 391 19.26 2.70 -4.93
C LYS A 391 19.45 3.03 -6.41
N LYS A 392 20.63 3.48 -6.83
CA LYS A 392 20.94 3.70 -8.26
C LYS A 392 21.55 2.48 -8.92
N LYS A 393 22.09 1.56 -8.13
CA LYS A 393 22.73 0.33 -8.60
C LYS A 393 22.16 -0.88 -7.88
N ILE A 394 22.28 -2.04 -8.53
CA ILE A 394 21.99 -3.34 -7.93
C ILE A 394 23.23 -4.21 -8.09
N TYR A 395 23.74 -4.69 -6.97
CA TYR A 395 24.79 -5.72 -6.92
C TYR A 395 24.14 -7.09 -6.91
N PHE A 396 24.76 -8.08 -7.53
CA PHE A 396 24.27 -9.46 -7.56
C PHE A 396 25.43 -10.45 -7.74
N MET A 397 25.18 -11.71 -7.37
CA MET A 397 26.12 -12.82 -7.62
C MET A 397 25.80 -13.53 -8.93
N SER A 398 26.83 -14.06 -9.58
CA SER A 398 26.76 -14.90 -10.76
C SER A 398 27.70 -16.11 -10.60
N GLU A 399 27.28 -17.28 -11.08
CA GLU A 399 28.14 -18.47 -11.14
C GLU A 399 29.20 -18.29 -12.22
N ALA A 400 30.47 -18.53 -11.88
CA ALA A 400 31.60 -18.23 -12.75
C ALA A 400 32.64 -19.36 -12.80
N TRP A 401 33.51 -19.46 -11.79
CA TRP A 401 34.59 -20.45 -11.73
C TRP A 401 34.21 -21.66 -10.87
N ALA A 402 34.95 -22.76 -11.02
CA ALA A 402 34.73 -23.98 -10.24
C ALA A 402 34.91 -23.79 -8.72
N THR A 403 35.66 -22.77 -8.31
CA THR A 403 36.01 -22.49 -6.90
C THR A 403 35.53 -21.13 -6.39
N SER A 404 34.98 -20.29 -7.26
CA SER A 404 34.46 -18.98 -6.89
C SER A 404 33.34 -18.52 -7.82
N ALA A 405 32.27 -17.95 -7.26
CA ALA A 405 31.32 -17.13 -7.99
C ALA A 405 31.92 -15.73 -8.29
N SER A 406 31.17 -14.90 -9.00
CA SER A 406 31.48 -13.50 -9.28
C SER A 406 30.43 -12.57 -8.68
N VAL A 407 30.85 -11.35 -8.36
CA VAL A 407 29.99 -10.24 -7.95
C VAL A 407 29.94 -9.23 -9.08
N HIS A 408 28.74 -8.89 -9.52
CA HIS A 408 28.47 -7.95 -10.59
C HIS A 408 27.64 -6.78 -10.07
N VAL A 409 27.60 -5.70 -10.83
CA VAL A 409 26.74 -4.55 -10.56
C VAL A 409 26.08 -4.07 -11.85
N VAL A 410 24.80 -3.69 -11.75
CA VAL A 410 24.07 -3.01 -12.82
C VAL A 410 23.63 -1.62 -12.35
N ASP A 411 23.87 -0.62 -13.18
CA ASP A 411 23.33 0.73 -13.02
C ASP A 411 21.90 0.78 -13.56
N ILE A 412 20.95 1.22 -12.74
CA ILE A 412 19.52 1.13 -13.06
C ILE A 412 19.13 2.08 -14.21
N GLU A 413 19.76 3.25 -14.29
CA GLU A 413 19.42 4.27 -15.29
C GLU A 413 20.01 3.92 -16.66
N THR A 414 21.28 3.56 -16.69
CA THR A 414 22.02 3.28 -17.93
C THR A 414 21.89 1.84 -18.39
N LYS A 415 21.47 0.93 -17.49
CA LYS A 415 21.50 -0.53 -17.66
C LYS A 415 22.90 -1.08 -17.94
N SER A 416 23.93 -0.32 -17.59
CA SER A 416 25.31 -0.77 -17.73
C SER A 416 25.59 -1.77 -16.63
N GLU A 417 25.89 -3.00 -17.03
CA GLU A 417 26.33 -4.08 -16.17
C GLU A 417 27.85 -4.21 -16.27
N HIS A 418 28.52 -4.59 -15.17
CA HIS A 418 29.92 -4.99 -15.18
C HIS A 418 30.29 -5.85 -13.97
N PHE A 419 31.37 -6.62 -14.14
CA PHE A 419 32.07 -7.34 -13.09
C PHE A 419 32.68 -6.39 -12.06
N VAL A 420 32.55 -6.73 -10.78
CA VAL A 420 33.17 -6.01 -9.65
C VAL A 420 34.38 -6.79 -9.14
N CYS A 421 34.16 -8.03 -8.69
CA CYS A 421 35.22 -8.92 -8.18
C CYS A 421 34.74 -10.37 -8.13
N ASP A 422 35.66 -11.31 -7.96
CA ASP A 422 35.31 -12.69 -7.59
C ASP A 422 34.82 -12.75 -6.13
N GLY A 423 33.94 -13.68 -5.81
CA GLY A 423 33.53 -13.94 -4.42
C GLY A 423 32.38 -14.92 -4.29
N ASN A 424 32.36 -15.67 -3.19
CA ASN A 424 31.35 -16.67 -2.85
C ASN A 424 30.23 -16.14 -1.94
N TYR A 425 30.33 -14.88 -1.54
CA TYR A 425 29.30 -14.16 -0.79
C TYR A 425 29.57 -12.66 -0.94
N PHE A 426 28.51 -11.84 -0.96
CA PHE A 426 28.64 -10.41 -0.73
C PHE A 426 27.49 -9.82 0.07
N LYS A 427 27.74 -8.65 0.67
CA LYS A 427 26.74 -7.79 1.30
C LYS A 427 27.11 -6.31 1.11
N VAL A 428 26.13 -5.47 0.83
CA VAL A 428 26.32 -4.01 0.80
C VAL A 428 26.34 -3.47 2.23
N ILE A 429 27.42 -2.79 2.61
CA ILE A 429 27.58 -2.16 3.93
C ILE A 429 26.65 -0.95 4.01
N GLN A 430 25.70 -0.96 4.93
CA GLN A 430 24.67 0.09 5.04
C GLN A 430 25.11 1.29 5.90
N ASN A 431 25.98 1.05 6.89
CA ASN A 431 26.29 2.02 7.94
C ASN A 431 27.80 2.11 8.22
N GLY A 432 28.20 3.18 8.90
CA GLY A 432 29.58 3.37 9.38
C GLY A 432 30.56 3.88 8.31
N PRO A 433 31.87 3.85 8.59
CA PRO A 433 32.89 4.48 7.75
C PRO A 433 33.06 3.83 6.37
N TYR A 434 32.59 2.59 6.21
CA TYR A 434 32.62 1.85 4.95
C TYR A 434 31.25 1.77 4.26
N ALA A 435 30.25 2.55 4.71
CA ALA A 435 28.93 2.59 4.07
C ALA A 435 29.05 2.82 2.55
N GLY A 436 28.39 1.95 1.78
CA GLY A 436 28.39 1.96 0.31
C GLY A 436 29.42 1.03 -0.32
N ASN A 437 30.37 0.49 0.45
CA ASN A 437 31.27 -0.57 0.01
C ASN A 437 30.64 -1.96 0.21
N LEU A 438 31.32 -2.99 -0.28
CA LEU A 438 30.89 -4.39 -0.18
C LEU A 438 31.76 -5.13 0.82
N ILE A 439 31.15 -6.01 1.62
CA ILE A 439 31.86 -7.13 2.23
C ILE A 439 31.77 -8.29 1.27
N VAL A 440 32.90 -8.90 0.90
CA VAL A 440 32.96 -10.01 -0.04
C VAL A 440 33.78 -11.14 0.57
N ASN A 441 33.29 -12.39 0.50
CA ASN A 441 34.09 -13.57 0.84
C ASN A 441 34.80 -14.08 -0.40
N GLN A 442 36.13 -14.08 -0.42
CA GLN A 442 36.92 -14.44 -1.61
C GLN A 442 37.75 -15.70 -1.38
N HIS A 443 37.78 -16.58 -2.38
CA HIS A 443 38.64 -17.76 -2.39
C HIS A 443 40.03 -17.42 -2.93
N ARG A 444 41.08 -17.65 -2.15
CA ARG A 444 42.46 -17.32 -2.54
C ARG A 444 43.42 -18.49 -2.29
N TYR A 445 44.58 -18.43 -2.93
CA TYR A 445 45.63 -19.45 -2.83
C TYR A 445 46.88 -18.88 -2.14
N TYR A 446 47.52 -19.70 -1.30
CA TYR A 446 48.83 -19.37 -0.73
C TYR A 446 49.94 -19.60 -1.77
N GLU A 447 51.01 -18.80 -1.72
CA GLU A 447 52.17 -18.97 -2.61
C GLU A 447 52.83 -20.35 -2.48
N GLU A 448 52.82 -20.93 -1.27
CA GLU A 448 53.40 -22.25 -0.96
C GLU A 448 52.43 -23.42 -1.18
N GLY A 449 51.20 -23.14 -1.65
CA GLY A 449 50.14 -24.12 -1.88
C GLY A 449 49.10 -24.19 -0.75
N GLY A 450 47.88 -24.61 -1.12
CA GLY A 450 46.69 -24.54 -0.27
C GLY A 450 45.79 -23.35 -0.62
N SER A 451 44.58 -23.31 -0.06
CA SER A 451 43.63 -22.22 -0.27
C SER A 451 42.95 -21.77 1.02
N TYR A 452 42.38 -20.58 1.01
CA TYR A 452 41.70 -19.95 2.13
C TYR A 452 40.52 -19.09 1.63
N ASN A 453 39.61 -18.76 2.55
CA ASN A 453 38.40 -17.98 2.27
C ASN A 453 38.27 -16.88 3.30
N ASP A 454 38.69 -15.68 2.94
CA ASP A 454 38.65 -14.54 3.86
C ASP A 454 37.61 -13.52 3.39
N TYR A 455 37.13 -12.72 4.34
CA TYR A 455 36.25 -11.60 4.09
C TYR A 455 37.07 -10.33 3.86
N TYR A 456 36.70 -9.60 2.83
CA TYR A 456 37.33 -8.34 2.45
C TYR A 456 36.30 -7.24 2.33
N ILE A 457 36.71 -6.01 2.62
CA ILE A 457 35.97 -4.81 2.19
C ILE A 457 36.46 -4.46 0.80
N VAL A 458 35.53 -4.37 -0.15
CA VAL A 458 35.79 -4.08 -1.56
C VAL A 458 34.99 -2.84 -1.97
N SER A 459 35.61 -1.92 -2.69
CA SER A 459 34.94 -0.74 -3.24
C SER A 459 33.91 -1.12 -4.31
N PRO A 460 32.96 -0.22 -4.63
CA PRO A 460 32.07 -0.39 -5.78
C PRO A 460 32.77 -0.69 -7.11
N GLU A 461 34.05 -0.28 -7.25
CA GLU A 461 34.89 -0.47 -8.43
C GLU A 461 35.75 -1.74 -8.37
N GLY A 462 35.62 -2.57 -7.33
CA GLY A 462 36.34 -3.84 -7.20
C GLY A 462 37.70 -3.76 -6.48
N GLU A 463 38.11 -2.58 -6.03
CA GLU A 463 39.37 -2.42 -5.28
C GLU A 463 39.24 -2.91 -3.83
N GLN A 464 40.14 -3.78 -3.38
CA GLN A 464 40.22 -4.22 -1.98
C GLN A 464 40.68 -3.07 -1.06
N ILE A 465 39.87 -2.76 -0.06
CA ILE A 465 40.10 -1.69 0.93
C ILE A 465 40.66 -2.26 2.24
N SER A 466 40.09 -3.37 2.73
CA SER A 466 40.48 -3.98 4.01
C SER A 466 40.35 -5.49 3.95
N ASP A 467 41.19 -6.17 4.74
CA ASP A 467 41.10 -7.60 5.05
C ASP A 467 40.49 -7.77 6.43
N LEU A 468 39.47 -8.61 6.56
CA LEU A 468 38.73 -8.88 7.79
C LEU A 468 39.02 -10.30 8.33
N GLY A 469 39.79 -11.13 7.61
CA GLY A 469 40.10 -12.50 7.98
C GLY A 469 38.98 -13.51 7.70
N ASP A 470 39.07 -14.69 8.31
CA ASP A 470 38.27 -15.88 7.98
C ASP A 470 36.97 -16.05 8.80
N SER A 471 36.79 -15.23 9.84
CA SER A 471 35.64 -15.34 10.74
C SER A 471 34.39 -14.69 10.15
N SER A 472 33.30 -15.45 10.04
CA SER A 472 31.99 -14.89 9.68
C SER A 472 31.39 -13.98 10.76
N GLU A 473 31.94 -13.95 11.97
CA GLU A 473 31.48 -13.04 13.04
C GLU A 473 31.68 -11.57 12.66
N VAL A 474 32.63 -11.27 11.76
CA VAL A 474 32.85 -9.91 11.24
C VAL A 474 31.62 -9.35 10.54
N LEU A 475 30.74 -10.21 10.01
CA LEU A 475 29.49 -9.77 9.35
C LEU A 475 28.56 -9.05 10.34
N SER A 476 28.59 -9.43 11.62
CA SER A 476 27.76 -8.82 12.68
C SER A 476 28.15 -7.38 13.01
N GLU A 477 29.40 -7.00 12.74
CA GLU A 477 29.92 -5.65 13.00
C GLU A 477 29.43 -4.62 11.97
N TYR A 478 28.88 -5.10 10.84
CA TYR A 478 28.45 -4.28 9.70
C TYR A 478 27.00 -4.55 9.28
N GLU A 479 26.17 -5.10 10.19
CA GLU A 479 24.71 -5.23 10.01
C GLU A 479 23.94 -3.92 10.15
#